data_AF-A0A2E7W4Y7-F1
#
_entry.id   AF-A0A2E7W4Y7-F1
#
_cell.length_a   1.000
_cell.length_b   1.000
_cell.length_c   1.000
_cell.angle_alpha   90.00
_cell.angle_beta   90.00
_cell.angle_gamma   90.00
#
_symmetry.space_group_name_H-M   'P 1'
#
loop_
_entity.id
_entity.type
_entity.pdbx_description
1 polymer ?
#
loop_
_entity_poly.entity_id
_entity_poly.type
_entity_poly.pdbx_seq_one_letter_code
_entity_poly.pdbx_strand_id
1 'polypeptide(L)'
;MDLSSSIMLKAQLMQQKNVYSNFERKVTNQELSKKNSELHRVAEDFEAIFVKQMLDGMRKAELAKDPLNTEAVKTYNSLMDYELSKKIALSQGFGIAEALVNQLSPQEKVKR
;
A
#
# COMPACT_ATOMS: atom_id res chain seq x y z
N MET A 1 -14.94 11.30 55.16
CA MET A 1 -14.57 10.47 53.99
C MET A 1 -13.21 9.88 54.33
N ASP A 2 -13.12 8.56 54.47
CA ASP A 2 -11.89 7.92 54.93
C ASP A 2 -10.80 7.93 53.83
N LEU A 3 -9.54 7.78 54.24
CA LEU A 3 -8.38 7.81 53.34
C LEU A 3 -8.37 6.63 52.34
N SER A 4 -8.90 5.47 52.73
CA SER A 4 -9.03 4.27 51.89
C SER A 4 -10.00 4.50 50.72
N SER A 5 -11.15 5.13 50.97
CA SER A 5 -12.14 5.51 49.96
C SER A 5 -11.54 6.44 48.88
N SER A 6 -10.66 7.37 49.28
CA SER A 6 -9.97 8.26 48.34
C SER A 6 -8.93 7.53 47.48
N ILE A 7 -8.18 6.59 48.07
CA ILE A 7 -7.19 5.77 47.36
C ILE A 7 -7.87 4.85 46.34
N MET A 8 -8.97 4.20 46.74
CA MET A 8 -9.76 3.34 45.86
C MET A 8 -10.36 4.11 44.68
N LEU A 9 -10.90 5.31 44.93
CA LEU A 9 -11.41 6.18 43.86
C LEU A 9 -10.29 6.58 42.87
N LYS A 10 -9.10 6.92 43.36
CA LYS A 10 -7.94 7.22 42.50
C LYS A 10 -7.53 6.01 41.67
N ALA A 11 -7.50 4.81 42.24
CA ALA A 11 -7.20 3.58 41.52
C ALA A 11 -8.22 3.31 40.40
N GLN A 12 -9.52 3.48 40.69
CA GLN A 12 -10.60 3.35 39.70
C GLN A 12 -10.44 4.33 38.53
N LEU A 13 -10.14 5.60 38.83
CA LEU A 13 -9.90 6.64 37.81
C LEU A 13 -8.67 6.36 36.96
N MET A 14 -7.59 5.84 37.56
CA MET A 14 -6.40 5.40 36.83
C MET A 14 -6.70 4.20 35.91
N GLN A 15 -7.50 3.24 36.38
CA GLN A 15 -7.92 2.11 35.54
C GLN A 15 -8.78 2.56 34.36
N GLN A 16 -9.76 3.44 34.58
CA GLN A 16 -10.54 4.02 33.49
C GLN A 16 -9.64 4.75 32.49
N LYS A 17 -8.74 5.63 32.95
CA LYS A 17 -7.82 6.38 32.07
C LYS A 17 -6.95 5.45 31.21
N ASN A 18 -6.48 4.34 31.77
CA ASN A 18 -5.74 3.33 31.01
C ASN A 18 -6.60 2.66 29.94
N VAL A 19 -7.84 2.29 30.26
CA VAL A 19 -8.79 1.70 29.30
C VAL A 19 -9.08 2.66 28.15
N TYR A 20 -9.35 3.94 28.43
CA TYR A 20 -9.56 4.97 27.40
C TYR A 20 -8.30 5.15 26.53
N SER A 21 -7.10 5.24 27.11
CA SER A 21 -5.85 5.39 26.34
C SER A 21 -5.55 4.18 25.45
N ASN A 22 -5.91 2.97 25.90
CA ASN A 22 -5.73 1.74 25.14
C ASN A 22 -6.73 1.67 23.98
N PHE A 23 -7.96 2.14 24.20
CA PHE A 23 -8.97 2.23 23.16
C PHE A 23 -8.57 3.21 22.06
N GLU A 24 -8.15 4.44 22.40
CA GLU A 24 -7.70 5.40 21.39
C GLU A 24 -6.50 4.88 20.60
N ARG A 25 -5.49 4.28 21.27
CA ARG A 25 -4.37 3.63 20.57
C ARG A 25 -4.82 2.54 19.60
N LYS A 26 -5.81 1.72 19.96
CA LYS A 26 -6.34 0.69 19.06
C LYS A 26 -7.03 1.30 17.84
N VAL A 27 -7.83 2.34 18.03
CA VAL A 27 -8.50 3.05 16.93
C VAL A 27 -7.48 3.67 15.99
N THR A 28 -6.49 4.40 16.51
CA THR A 28 -5.42 5.02 15.70
C THR A 28 -4.61 3.97 14.94
N ASN A 29 -4.27 2.85 15.58
CA ASN A 29 -3.52 1.77 14.91
C ASN A 29 -4.33 1.09 13.80
N GLN A 30 -5.64 0.93 13.97
CA GLN A 30 -6.53 0.42 12.91
C GLN A 30 -6.61 1.38 11.72
N GLU A 31 -6.70 2.70 11.97
CA GLU A 31 -6.69 3.70 10.91
C GLU A 31 -5.35 3.73 10.15
N LEU A 32 -4.23 3.66 10.86
CA LEU A 32 -2.89 3.55 10.26
C LEU A 32 -2.74 2.30 9.42
N SER A 33 -3.22 1.15 9.92
CA SER A 33 -3.21 -0.11 9.17
C SER A 33 -4.03 -0.03 7.89
N LYS A 34 -5.22 0.57 7.92
CA LYS A 34 -6.05 0.78 6.73
C LYS A 34 -5.34 1.67 5.71
N LYS A 35 -4.80 2.82 6.15
CA LYS A 35 -4.04 3.74 5.28
C LYS A 35 -2.84 3.06 4.63
N ASN A 36 -2.10 2.25 5.39
CA ASN A 36 -0.97 1.49 4.84
C ASN A 36 -1.43 0.44 3.81
N SER A 37 -2.57 -0.24 4.04
CA SER A 37 -3.11 -1.18 3.04
C SER A 37 -3.58 -0.49 1.76
N GLU A 38 -4.18 0.70 1.87
CA GLU A 38 -4.59 1.50 0.72
C GLU A 38 -3.38 2.01 -0.06
N LEU A 39 -2.34 2.48 0.65
CA LEU A 39 -1.08 2.90 0.05
C LEU A 39 -0.41 1.75 -0.71
N HIS A 40 -0.38 0.55 -0.13
CA HIS A 40 0.18 -0.63 -0.78
C HIS A 40 -0.55 -0.95 -2.08
N ARG A 41 -1.88 -0.99 -2.06
CA ARG A 41 -2.69 -1.24 -3.26
C ARG A 41 -2.43 -0.21 -4.36
N VAL A 42 -2.38 1.07 -4.01
CA VAL A 42 -2.11 2.15 -4.98
C VAL A 42 -0.69 2.06 -5.52
N ALA A 43 0.27 1.64 -4.70
CA ALA A 43 1.65 1.45 -5.12
C ALA A 43 1.82 0.27 -6.10
N GLU A 44 1.10 -0.84 -5.87
CA GLU A 44 1.03 -1.98 -6.81
C GLU A 44 0.41 -1.55 -8.15
N ASP A 45 -0.71 -0.80 -8.13
CA ASP A 45 -1.35 -0.26 -9.34
C ASP A 45 -0.39 0.65 -10.12
N PHE A 46 0.38 1.48 -9.41
CA PHE A 46 1.41 2.33 -10.02
C PHE A 46 2.51 1.51 -10.70
N GLU A 47 3.03 0.48 -10.03
CA GLU A 47 4.02 -0.42 -10.61
C GLU A 47 3.47 -1.14 -11.85
N ALA A 48 2.20 -1.57 -11.84
CA ALA A 48 1.55 -2.17 -13.00
C ALA A 48 1.48 -1.20 -14.19
N ILE A 49 1.25 0.10 -13.96
CA ILE A 49 1.30 1.13 -15.01
C ILE A 49 2.72 1.26 -15.56
N PHE A 50 3.71 1.32 -14.68
CA PHE A 50 5.11 1.43 -15.09
C PHE A 50 5.56 0.23 -15.93
N VAL A 51 5.25 -0.99 -15.48
CA VAL A 51 5.54 -2.23 -16.22
C VAL A 51 4.84 -2.20 -17.59
N LYS A 52 3.58 -1.75 -17.67
CA LYS A 52 2.88 -1.60 -18.94
C LYS A 52 3.60 -0.63 -19.88
N GLN A 53 4.03 0.53 -19.37
CA GLN A 53 4.78 1.51 -20.17
C GLN A 53 6.10 0.93 -20.69
N MET A 54 6.78 0.12 -19.89
CA MET A 54 7.97 -0.61 -20.32
C MET A 54 7.65 -1.58 -21.46
N LEU A 55 6.62 -2.41 -21.33
CA LEU A 55 6.17 -3.35 -22.38
C LEU A 55 5.77 -2.62 -23.67
N ASP A 56 4.99 -1.54 -23.55
CA ASP A 56 4.61 -0.68 -24.67
C ASP A 56 5.87 -0.12 -25.38
N GLY A 57 6.87 0.32 -24.59
CA GLY A 57 8.16 0.81 -25.10
C GLY A 57 8.95 -0.26 -25.84
N MET A 58 9.02 -1.48 -25.29
CA MET A 58 9.67 -2.63 -25.92
C MET A 58 9.04 -2.98 -27.27
N ARG A 59 7.70 -2.96 -27.37
CA ARG A 59 7.00 -3.21 -28.65
C ARG A 59 7.21 -2.08 -29.66
N LYS A 60 7.28 -0.83 -29.20
CA LYS A 60 7.59 0.32 -30.08
C LYS A 60 9.02 0.29 -30.62
N ALA A 61 9.95 -0.39 -29.94
CA ALA A 61 11.33 -0.55 -30.36
C ALA A 61 11.54 -1.62 -31.44
N GLU A 62 10.47 -2.17 -32.02
CA GLU A 62 10.53 -3.13 -33.12
C GLU A 62 11.36 -2.59 -34.29
N LEU A 63 12.36 -3.36 -34.73
CA LEU A 63 13.37 -2.94 -35.71
C LEU A 63 12.86 -2.93 -37.16
N ALA A 64 11.79 -3.68 -37.45
CA ALA A 64 11.21 -3.79 -38.78
C ALA A 64 9.68 -3.79 -38.67
N LYS A 65 8.99 -3.34 -39.73
CA LYS A 65 7.53 -3.49 -39.81
C LYS A 65 7.18 -4.96 -40.00
N ASP A 66 6.60 -5.59 -38.99
CA ASP A 66 6.00 -6.92 -39.12
C ASP A 66 4.73 -6.86 -40.00
N PRO A 67 4.67 -7.58 -41.14
CA PRO A 67 3.48 -7.68 -41.98
C PRO A 67 2.24 -8.23 -41.26
N LEU A 68 2.42 -8.93 -40.14
CA LEU A 68 1.35 -9.48 -39.30
C LEU A 68 0.85 -8.48 -38.24
N ASN A 69 1.46 -7.30 -38.13
CA ASN A 69 1.12 -6.27 -37.14
C ASN A 69 -0.15 -5.48 -37.53
N THR A 70 -1.29 -6.16 -37.51
CA THR A 70 -2.61 -5.58 -37.77
C THR A 70 -3.15 -4.84 -36.54
N GLU A 71 -4.16 -3.99 -36.73
CA GLU A 71 -4.78 -3.25 -35.62
C GLU A 71 -5.45 -4.18 -34.58
N ALA A 72 -6.02 -5.28 -35.03
CA ALA A 72 -6.59 -6.31 -34.16
C ALA A 72 -5.49 -6.95 -33.28
N VAL A 73 -4.32 -7.25 -33.86
CA VAL A 73 -3.17 -7.80 -33.13
C VAL A 73 -2.64 -6.79 -32.12
N LYS A 74 -2.55 -5.50 -32.47
CA LYS A 74 -2.15 -4.44 -31.51
C LYS A 74 -3.10 -4.33 -30.34
N THR A 75 -4.40 -4.37 -30.60
CA THR A 75 -5.43 -4.32 -29.56
C THR A 75 -5.31 -5.52 -28.62
N TYR A 76 -5.18 -6.73 -29.18
CA TYR A 76 -4.96 -7.95 -28.41
C TYR A 76 -3.70 -7.87 -27.54
N ASN A 77 -2.57 -7.45 -28.13
CA ASN A 77 -1.31 -7.29 -27.42
C ASN A 77 -1.42 -6.28 -26.28
N SER A 78 -2.09 -5.14 -26.51
CA SER A 78 -2.30 -4.12 -25.47
C SER A 78 -3.09 -4.66 -24.26
N LEU A 79 -4.12 -5.47 -24.52
CA LEU A 79 -4.90 -6.13 -23.47
C LEU A 79 -4.07 -7.20 -22.74
N MET A 80 -3.30 -7.98 -23.49
CA MET A 80 -2.41 -8.99 -22.93
C MET A 80 -1.33 -8.36 -22.04
N ASP A 81 -0.70 -7.28 -22.51
CA ASP A 81 0.34 -6.55 -21.77
C ASP A 81 -0.23 -5.89 -20.50
N TYR A 82 -1.49 -5.45 -20.52
CA TYR A 82 -2.18 -4.94 -19.33
C TYR A 82 -2.39 -6.03 -18.26
N GLU A 83 -2.83 -7.23 -18.65
CA GLU A 83 -2.96 -8.34 -17.69
C GLU A 83 -1.60 -8.82 -17.19
N LEU A 84 -0.61 -8.87 -18.07
CA LEU A 84 0.75 -9.22 -17.71
C LEU A 84 1.36 -8.21 -16.74
N SER A 85 1.14 -6.92 -16.96
CA SER A 85 1.71 -5.87 -16.10
C SER A 85 1.15 -5.94 -14.68
N LYS A 86 -0.15 -6.21 -14.53
CA LYS A 86 -0.78 -6.47 -13.22
C LYS A 86 -0.18 -7.70 -12.54
N LYS A 87 0.01 -8.80 -13.28
CA LYS A 87 0.62 -10.02 -12.72
C LYS A 87 2.04 -9.77 -12.23
N ILE A 88 2.86 -9.07 -13.02
CA ILE A 88 4.25 -8.75 -12.65
C ILE A 88 4.29 -7.86 -11.39
N ALA A 89 3.46 -6.82 -11.33
CA ALA A 89 3.39 -5.94 -10.17
C ALA A 89 3.00 -6.70 -8.89
N LEU A 90 2.07 -7.66 -8.99
CA LEU A 90 1.66 -8.51 -7.86
C LEU A 90 2.71 -9.59 -7.51
N SER A 91 3.59 -9.98 -8.44
CA SER A 91 4.47 -11.15 -8.30
C SER A 91 5.94 -10.79 -8.12
N GLN A 92 6.29 -10.16 -6.98
CA GLN A 92 7.67 -9.78 -6.66
C GLN A 92 8.33 -9.05 -7.85
N GLY A 93 7.69 -7.96 -8.29
CA GLY A 93 8.04 -7.20 -9.50
C GLY A 93 9.39 -6.50 -9.41
N PHE A 94 9.43 -5.22 -9.74
CA PHE A 94 10.66 -4.42 -9.73
C PHE A 94 10.98 -3.83 -8.35
N GLY A 95 10.11 -4.00 -7.37
CA GLY A 95 10.29 -3.45 -6.04
C GLY A 95 9.80 -2.00 -5.91
N ILE A 96 9.12 -1.47 -6.94
CA ILE A 96 8.71 -0.06 -6.97
C ILE A 96 7.57 0.17 -6.00
N ALA A 97 6.60 -0.76 -5.93
CA ALA A 97 5.50 -0.68 -4.99
C ALA A 97 6.00 -0.64 -3.54
N GLU A 98 6.95 -1.52 -3.20
CA GLU A 98 7.57 -1.58 -1.87
C GLU A 98 8.38 -0.32 -1.56
N ALA A 99 9.14 0.20 -2.53
CA ALA A 99 9.88 1.45 -2.35
C ALA A 99 8.93 2.63 -2.07
N LEU A 100 7.82 2.72 -2.79
CA LEU A 100 6.79 3.75 -2.58
C LEU A 100 6.14 3.62 -1.20
N VAL A 101 5.77 2.41 -0.79
CA VAL A 101 5.22 2.15 0.54
C VAL A 101 6.22 2.55 1.61
N ASN A 102 7.49 2.13 1.50
CA ASN A 102 8.53 2.48 2.46
C ASN A 102 8.76 4.00 2.58
N GLN A 103 8.63 4.74 1.48
CA GLN A 103 8.84 6.18 1.44
C GLN A 103 7.62 6.97 1.97
N LEU A 104 6.41 6.48 1.70
CA LEU A 104 5.16 7.20 1.96
C LEU A 104 4.43 6.72 3.22
N SER A 105 4.76 5.52 3.72
CA SER A 105 4.25 5.04 5.00
C SER A 105 4.68 6.02 6.10
N PRO A 106 3.77 6.37 7.02
CA PRO A 106 4.12 7.24 8.14
C PRO A 106 5.29 6.62 8.90
N GLN A 107 6.44 7.31 8.89
CA GLN A 107 7.56 6.94 9.74
C GLN A 107 7.05 6.99 11.17
N GLU A 108 6.93 5.84 11.83
CA GLU A 108 6.75 5.84 13.28
C GLU A 108 7.89 6.69 13.83
N LYS A 109 7.55 7.82 14.47
CA LYS A 109 8.53 8.61 15.19
C LYS A 109 9.08 7.71 16.29
N VAL A 110 10.15 6.99 15.99
CA VAL A 110 10.95 6.26 16.95
C VAL A 110 11.45 7.33 17.91
N LYS A 111 10.77 7.46 19.05
CA LYS A 111 11.25 8.24 20.18
C LYS A 111 12.56 7.59 20.61
N ARG A 112 13.68 8.09 20.09
CA ARG A 112 14.99 7.92 20.71
C ARG A 112 15.05 8.72 21.99
#